data_AF-A0A1S2NV74-F1
#
_entry.id   AF-A0A1S2NV74-F1
#
_cell.length_a   1.000
_cell.length_b   1.000
_cell.length_c   1.000
_cell.angle_alpha   90.00
_cell.angle_beta   90.00
_cell.angle_gamma   90.00
#
_symmetry.space_group_name_H-M   'P 1'
#
loop_
_entity.id
_entity.type
_entity.pdbx_description
1 polymer ?
#
loop_
_entity_poly.entity_id
_entity_poly.type
_entity_poly.pdbx_seq_one_letter_code
_entity_poly.pdbx_strand_id
1 'polypeptide(L)' 'MRHLLVLDIDRGNTIAPEDLSTPAFDVVLTADRLLASDPSDSERATAELLNYVAATWDKQDLPLREHAQAVARTLRTR' A
#
# COMPACT_ATOMS: atom_id res chain seq x y z
N MET A 1 14.66 16.42 16.69
CA MET A 1 13.38 16.74 16.01
C MET A 1 12.92 15.48 15.29
N ARG A 2 11.91 14.78 15.79
CA ARG A 2 11.32 13.61 15.11
C ARG A 2 10.09 14.11 14.35
N HIS A 3 10.10 14.02 13.02
CA HIS A 3 8.95 14.39 12.20
C HIS A 3 7.95 13.24 12.24
N LEU A 4 6.94 13.39 13.10
CA LEU A 4 5.77 12.51 13.14
C LEU A 4 4.88 12.91 11.95
N LEU A 5 4.95 12.16 10.85
CA LEU A 5 3.97 12.26 9.78
C LEU A 5 2.67 11.63 10.30
N VAL A 6 1.81 12.46 10.91
CA VAL A 6 0.43 12.09 11.19
C VAL A 6 -0.30 12.13 9.86
N LEU A 7 -0.36 10.98 9.19
CA LEU A 7 -1.26 10.79 8.05
C LEU A 7 -2.68 10.78 8.62
N ASP A 8 -3.41 11.86 8.37
CA ASP A 8 -4.84 11.96 8.60
C ASP A 8 -5.53 11.00 7.61
N ILE A 9 -5.60 9.72 8.01
CA ILE A 9 -6.36 8.71 7.28
C ILE A 9 -7.82 9.03 7.56
N ASP A 10 -8.48 9.62 6.56
CA ASP A 10 -9.91 9.86 6.51
C ASP A 10 -10.65 8.54 6.77
N ARG A 11 -11.02 8.33 8.04
CA ARG A 11 -11.60 7.10 8.60
C ARG A 11 -13.10 7.00 8.30
N GLY A 12 -13.53 7.56 7.16
CA GLY A 12 -14.93 7.78 6.83
C GLY A 12 -15.44 7.09 5.56
N ASN A 13 -14.59 6.44 4.76
CA ASN A 13 -15.06 5.75 3.57
C ASN A 13 -15.27 4.26 3.85
N THR A 14 -16.51 3.88 4.14
CA THR A 14 -16.96 2.49 4.06
C THR A 14 -16.78 2.01 2.62
N ILE A 15 -15.66 1.35 2.35
CA ILE A 15 -15.33 0.76 1.05
C ILE A 15 -16.45 -0.23 0.71
N ALA A 16 -17.17 0.02 -0.38
CA ALA A 16 -18.18 -0.90 -0.86
C ALA A 16 -17.51 -2.25 -1.22
N PRO A 17 -18.17 -3.41 -1.04
CA PRO A 17 -17.58 -4.73 -1.33
C PRO A 17 -17.04 -4.89 -2.76
N GLU A 18 -17.51 -4.07 -3.70
CA GLU A 18 -17.11 -4.06 -5.12
C GLU A 18 -15.75 -3.37 -5.35
N ASP A 19 -15.32 -2.47 -4.47
CA ASP A 19 -14.00 -1.79 -4.53
C ASP A 19 -12.84 -2.67 -4.03
N LEU A 20 -13.16 -3.81 -3.42
CA LEU A 20 -12.18 -4.78 -2.89
C LEU A 20 -11.49 -5.62 -3.98
N SER A 21 -11.92 -5.52 -5.24
CA SER A 21 -11.27 -6.17 -6.40
C SER A 21 -10.41 -5.19 -7.22
N THR A 22 -10.10 -4.02 -6.66
CA THR A 22 -9.23 -3.06 -7.34
C THR A 22 -7.75 -3.40 -7.10
N PRO A 23 -6.87 -3.31 -8.12
CA PRO A 23 -5.45 -3.56 -7.93
C PRO A 23 -4.78 -2.66 -6.87
N ALA A 24 -5.35 -1.48 -6.60
CA ALA A 24 -4.92 -0.59 -5.52
C ALA A 24 -5.12 -1.23 -4.13
N PHE A 25 -6.27 -1.89 -3.93
CA PHE A 25 -6.58 -2.57 -2.67
C PHE A 25 -5.62 -3.73 -2.41
N ASP A 26 -5.31 -4.54 -3.44
CA ASP A 26 -4.32 -5.63 -3.31
C ASP A 26 -2.93 -5.13 -2.91
N VAL A 27 -2.53 -3.97 -3.44
CA VAL A 27 -1.26 -3.32 -3.09
C VAL A 27 -1.26 -2.86 -1.63
N VAL A 28 -2.31 -2.17 -1.17
CA VAL A 28 -2.45 -1.70 0.22
C VAL A 28 -2.52 -2.88 1.20
N LEU A 29 -3.29 -3.91 0.85
CA LEU A 29 -3.44 -5.10 1.69
C LEU A 29 -2.10 -5.82 1.87
N THR A 30 -1.28 -5.86 0.82
CA THR A 30 0.05 -6.47 0.90
C THR A 30 0.98 -5.65 1.78
N ALA A 31 0.94 -4.32 1.66
CA ALA A 31 1.72 -3.42 2.51
C ALA A 31 1.35 -3.56 4.00
N ASP A 32 0.06 -3.60 4.31
CA ASP A 32 -0.42 -3.77 5.68
C ASP A 32 0.01 -5.11 6.29
N ARG A 33 -0.04 -6.19 5.52
CA ARG A 33 0.46 -7.51 5.96
C ARG A 33 1.96 -7.50 6.25
N LEU A 34 2.73 -6.79 5.42
CA LEU A 34 4.17 -6.66 5.63
C LEU A 34 4.46 -5.86 6.91
N LEU A 35 3.71 -4.78 7.17
CA LEU A 35 3.85 -3.99 8.40
C LEU A 35 3.44 -4.73 9.67
N ALA A 36 2.49 -5.67 9.57
CA ALA A 36 2.01 -6.46 10.70
C ALA A 36 3.01 -7.55 11.16
N SER A 37 4.05 -7.84 10.36
CA SER A 37 4.92 -9.01 10.53
C SER A 37 6.32 -8.65 11.03
N ASP A 38 6.44 -7.73 11.99
CA ASP A 38 7.71 -7.21 12.53
C ASP A 38 8.76 -6.90 11.43
N PRO A 39 8.48 -5.93 10.55
CA PRO A 39 9.28 -5.72 9.36
C PRO A 39 10.68 -5.17 9.70
N SER A 40 11.67 -5.64 8.95
CA SER A 40 12.95 -4.94 8.83
C SER A 40 12.76 -3.52 8.27
N ASP A 41 13.75 -2.65 8.42
CA ASP A 41 13.65 -1.27 7.93
C ASP A 41 13.42 -1.18 6.41
N SER A 42 13.98 -2.11 5.64
CA SER A 42 13.76 -2.18 4.19
C SER A 42 12.34 -2.65 3.85
N GLU A 43 11.79 -3.60 4.60
CA GLU A 43 10.40 -4.04 4.45
C GLU A 43 9.43 -2.93 4.84
N ARG A 44 9.72 -2.19 5.92
CA ARG A 44 8.93 -1.02 6.32
C ARG A 44 8.93 0.05 5.24
N ALA A 45 10.10 0.42 4.71
CA ALA A 45 10.21 1.39 3.62
C ALA A 45 9.45 0.93 2.36
N THR A 46 9.50 -0.38 2.06
CA THR A 46 8.75 -0.97 0.94
C THR A 46 7.24 -0.86 1.16
N ALA A 47 6.76 -1.19 2.35
CA ALA A 47 5.33 -1.10 2.67
C ALA A 47 4.82 0.35 2.64
N GLU A 48 5.58 1.31 3.18
CA GLU A 48 5.23 2.74 3.12
C GLU A 48 5.13 3.25 1.68
N LEU A 49 6.05 2.85 0.81
CA LEU A 49 5.99 3.18 -0.62
C LEU A 49 4.73 2.61 -1.27
N LEU A 50 4.43 1.33 -1.04
CA LEU A 50 3.23 0.68 -1.60
C LEU A 50 1.95 1.34 -1.08
N ASN A 51 1.89 1.71 0.20
CA ASN A 51 0.76 2.44 0.78
C ASN A 51 0.60 3.82 0.14
N TYR A 52 1.69 4.56 -0.08
CA TYR A 52 1.62 5.84 -0.78
C TYR A 52 1.10 5.68 -2.21
N VAL A 53 1.62 4.70 -2.95
CA VAL A 53 1.20 4.42 -4.34
C VAL A 53 -0.28 4.04 -4.40
N ALA A 54 -0.76 3.19 -3.50
CA ALA A 54 -2.17 2.82 -3.41
C ALA A 54 -3.07 4.01 -3.01
N ALA A 55 -2.64 4.85 -2.05
CA ALA A 55 -3.38 6.03 -1.63
C ALA A 55 -3.50 7.10 -2.73
N THR A 56 -2.57 7.08 -3.69
CA THR A 56 -2.53 8.02 -4.81
C THR A 56 -2.80 7.34 -6.15
N TRP A 57 -3.42 6.15 -6.12
CA TRP A 57 -3.52 5.25 -7.27
C TRP A 57 -4.01 5.94 -8.54
N ASP A 58 -5.11 6.69 -8.45
CA ASP A 58 -5.73 7.37 -9.59
C ASP A 58 -4.83 8.43 -10.25
N LYS A 59 -3.81 8.92 -9.53
CA LYS A 59 -2.83 9.90 -10.00
C LYS A 59 -1.56 9.25 -10.56
N GLN A 60 -1.35 7.96 -10.31
CA GLN A 60 -0.16 7.25 -10.80
C GLN A 60 -0.29 6.90 -12.26
N ASP A 61 0.84 6.93 -12.96
CA ASP A 61 0.92 6.44 -14.33
C ASP A 61 0.81 4.91 -14.39
N LEU A 62 0.50 4.40 -15.59
CA LEU A 62 0.34 2.96 -15.79
C LEU A 62 1.61 2.16 -15.41
N PRO A 63 2.83 2.57 -15.80
CA PRO A 63 4.05 1.84 -15.43
C PRO A 63 4.24 1.67 -13.92
N LEU A 64 3.98 2.72 -13.13
CA LEU A 64 4.15 2.62 -11.68
C LEU A 64 3.08 1.73 -11.04
N ARG A 65 1.84 1.77 -11.53
CA ARG A 65 0.76 0.87 -11.08
C ARG A 65 1.09 -0.60 -11.33
N GLU A 66 1.62 -0.92 -12.51
CA GLU A 66 2.04 -2.28 -12.86
C GLU A 66 3.21 -2.75 -12.00
N HIS A 67 4.18 -1.87 -11.77
CA HIS A 67 5.33 -2.19 -10.92
C HIS A 67 4.91 -2.45 -9.47
N ALA A 68 4.05 -1.61 -8.90
CA ALA A 68 3.53 -1.80 -7.54
C ALA A 68 2.78 -3.14 -7.39
N GLN A 69 1.97 -3.51 -8.38
CA GLN A 69 1.30 -4.81 -8.41
C GLN A 69 2.30 -5.98 -8.50
N ALA A 70 3.34 -5.85 -9.32
CA ALA A 70 4.37 -6.88 -9.43
C ALA A 70 5.10 -7.09 -8.09
N VAL A 71 5.47 -6.00 -7.41
CA VAL A 71 6.09 -6.04 -6.08
C VAL A 71 5.14 -6.69 -5.07
N ALA A 72 3.88 -6.27 -5.02
CA ALA A 72 2.88 -6.85 -4.13
C ALA A 72 2.71 -8.37 -4.36
N ARG A 73 2.69 -8.80 -5.62
CA ARG A 73 2.63 -10.23 -5.98
C ARG A 73 3.85 -11.00 -5.47
N THR A 74 5.05 -10.46 -5.63
CA THR A 74 6.30 -11.09 -5.14
C THR A 74 6.31 -11.20 -3.61
N LEU A 75 5.82 -10.18 -2.91
CA LEU A 75 5.78 -10.18 -1.45
C LEU A 75 4.76 -11.17 -0.89
N ARG A 76 3.62 -11.37 -1.56
CA ARG A 76 2.61 -12.36 -1.16
C ARG A 76 3.09 -13.81 -1.26
N THR A 77 4.10 -14.09 -2.08
CA THR A 77 4.66 -15.43 -2.27
C THR A 77 5.82 -15.76 -1.33
N ARG A 78 6.24 -14.83 -0.48
CA ARG A 78 7.23 -15.05 0.57
C ARG A 78 6.54 -15.49 1.85
#